data_AF-A0A7I4A0Q6-F1
#
_entry.id   AF-A0A7I4A0Q6-F1
#
_cell.length_a   1.000
_cell.length_b   1.000
_cell.length_c   1.000
_cell.angle_alpha   90.00
_cell.angle_beta   90.00
_cell.angle_gamma   90.00
#
_symmetry.space_group_name_H-M   'P 1'
#
loop_
_entity.id
_entity.type
_entity.pdbx_description
1 polymer ?
#
loop_
_entity_poly.entity_id
_entity_poly.type
_entity_poly.pdbx_seq_one_letter_code
_entity_poly.pdbx_strand_id
1 'polypeptide(L)'
;MAAAAMTRAGGLLAMERVQRVSKTTGAVSNRTFLGNVRGLRATSAPQALRVKVMAVRAGAEKYQVIEPLNGDPFIGGFETPVTSSPLIAWYLSNLPAYRTAVAPLLRGVEIGLAHGYLLVGPFVLAGPLRNSAVRGEAGSLAAAGLVTILTMCLTIYGIASFKEGEASKAPSLTLTGRQKEADKLQTAEGWASFTGGWFFGGLSGVAWAYFLLYVINLPYPVK
;
A
#
# COMPACT_ATOMS: atom_id res chain seq x y z
N MET A 1 -15.15 11.96 37.23
CA MET A 1 -15.59 10.56 37.01
C MET A 1 -14.71 9.96 35.93
N ALA A 2 -13.95 8.89 36.07
CA ALA A 2 -13.34 8.19 37.19
C ALA A 2 -12.02 7.66 36.63
N ALA A 3 -10.93 7.90 37.35
CA ALA A 3 -9.60 7.38 37.08
C ALA A 3 -9.44 6.03 37.78
N ALA A 4 -8.72 5.08 37.19
CA ALA A 4 -8.14 3.96 37.93
C ALA A 4 -6.91 3.42 37.18
N ALA A 5 -5.74 3.85 37.63
CA ALA A 5 -4.50 3.13 37.47
C ALA A 5 -4.46 2.01 38.53
N MET A 6 -3.97 0.81 38.19
CA MET A 6 -3.37 -0.06 39.20
C MET A 6 -2.38 -1.04 38.57
N THR A 7 -1.23 -1.09 39.22
CA THR A 7 0.02 -1.70 38.82
C THR A 7 0.21 -3.02 39.58
N ARG A 8 0.83 -3.99 38.88
CA ARG A 8 1.89 -4.90 39.38
C ARG A 8 1.52 -6.19 40.14
N ALA A 9 2.35 -7.20 39.83
CA ALA A 9 2.62 -8.49 40.48
C ALA A 9 1.58 -9.57 40.18
N GLY A 10 1.94 -10.78 39.76
CA GLY A 10 3.21 -11.51 39.71
C GLY A 10 2.86 -12.99 39.44
N GLY A 11 3.88 -13.81 39.18
CA GLY A 11 3.73 -15.27 39.11
C GLY A 11 3.64 -15.79 37.67
N LEU A 12 4.74 -16.15 37.01
CA LEU A 12 5.27 -17.53 37.06
C LEU A 12 4.14 -18.56 36.98
N LEU A 13 3.90 -19.12 35.80
CA LEU A 13 3.59 -20.54 35.63
C LEU A 13 3.75 -20.94 34.16
N ALA A 14 4.69 -21.88 33.97
CA ALA A 14 4.76 -22.91 32.92
C ALA A 14 4.62 -22.45 31.44
N MET A 15 5.69 -22.36 30.64
CA MET A 15 6.39 -23.53 30.07
C MET A 15 5.45 -24.67 29.66
N GLU A 16 4.55 -24.44 28.69
CA GLU A 16 3.94 -25.54 27.94
C GLU A 16 4.56 -25.61 26.53
N ARG A 17 5.74 -26.21 26.52
CA ARG A 17 6.43 -26.64 25.31
C ARG A 17 5.62 -27.80 24.72
N VAL A 18 4.91 -27.56 23.63
CA VAL A 18 4.21 -28.58 22.83
C VAL A 18 5.23 -29.60 22.33
N GLN A 19 5.43 -30.64 23.14
CA GLN A 19 6.28 -31.78 22.82
C GLN A 19 5.42 -32.77 22.02
N ARG A 20 5.39 -32.60 20.70
CA ARG A 20 4.83 -33.61 19.79
C ARG A 20 5.64 -34.90 19.92
N VAL A 21 5.15 -35.81 20.77
CA VAL A 21 5.64 -37.18 20.92
C VAL A 21 5.35 -37.92 19.62
N SER A 22 6.41 -38.24 18.88
CA SER A 22 6.39 -39.18 17.77
C SER A 22 6.09 -40.57 18.32
N LYS A 23 4.91 -41.11 18.01
CA LYS A 23 4.57 -42.52 18.26
C LYS A 23 5.48 -43.40 17.40
N THR A 24 6.40 -44.12 18.03
CA THR A 24 7.07 -45.26 17.41
C THR A 24 6.13 -46.45 17.44
N THR A 25 5.55 -46.78 16.29
CA THR A 25 4.76 -48.00 16.08
C THR A 25 5.68 -49.21 16.19
N GLY A 26 5.75 -49.83 17.36
CA GLY A 26 6.41 -51.12 17.55
C GLY A 26 5.53 -52.24 16.99
N ALA A 27 6.01 -52.91 15.94
CA ALA A 27 5.38 -54.11 15.40
C ALA A 27 5.52 -55.27 16.40
N VAL A 28 4.38 -55.80 16.84
CA VAL A 28 4.30 -57.01 17.67
C VAL A 28 4.58 -58.22 16.78
N SER A 29 5.67 -58.94 17.06
CA SER A 29 5.97 -60.22 16.41
C SER A 29 5.88 -61.34 17.46
N ASN A 30 4.83 -62.15 17.36
CA ASN A 30 4.64 -63.38 18.13
C ASN A 30 5.50 -64.49 17.53
N ARG A 31 6.56 -64.94 18.22
CA ARG A 31 7.11 -66.29 18.01
C ARG A 31 7.60 -66.93 19.31
N THR A 32 6.82 -67.94 19.68
CA THR A 32 7.20 -69.23 20.28
C THR A 32 8.67 -69.49 20.60
N PHE A 33 8.85 -69.79 21.88
CA PHE A 33 9.93 -70.51 22.55
C PHE A 33 10.32 -71.81 21.83
N LEU A 34 11.59 -71.93 21.41
CA LEU A 34 12.42 -73.16 21.38
C LEU A 34 13.76 -72.93 20.66
N GLY A 35 14.87 -73.20 21.37
CA GLY A 35 16.02 -73.96 20.88
C GLY A 35 16.95 -73.42 19.78
N ASN A 36 18.23 -73.37 20.15
CA ASN A 36 19.45 -73.56 19.32
C ASN A 36 20.10 -72.40 18.53
N VAL A 37 21.25 -71.98 19.08
CA VAL A 37 22.56 -71.67 18.46
C VAL A 37 22.64 -71.45 16.94
N ARG A 38 23.02 -70.22 16.53
CA ARG A 38 24.13 -69.94 15.58
C ARG A 38 24.27 -68.44 15.26
N GLY A 39 25.51 -67.94 15.32
CA GLY A 39 26.00 -66.84 14.47
C GLY A 39 25.92 -65.43 15.04
N LEU A 40 27.04 -64.94 15.59
CA LEU A 40 27.28 -63.50 15.74
C LEU A 40 27.42 -62.88 14.35
N ARG A 41 26.40 -62.14 13.90
CA ARG A 41 26.44 -61.35 12.67
C ARG A 41 26.37 -59.88 13.05
N ALA A 42 27.49 -59.17 12.95
CA ALA A 42 27.54 -57.73 13.14
C ALA A 42 26.74 -57.03 12.04
N THR A 43 25.61 -56.41 12.38
CA THR A 43 24.85 -55.55 11.48
C THR A 43 25.21 -54.11 11.80
N SER A 44 26.22 -53.57 11.10
CA SER A 44 26.48 -52.13 11.11
C SER A 44 25.37 -51.44 10.31
N ALA A 45 24.35 -50.92 10.98
CA ALA A 45 23.37 -50.03 10.36
C ALA A 45 24.06 -48.69 10.02
N PRO A 46 23.97 -48.17 8.79
CA PRO A 46 24.52 -46.86 8.48
C PRO A 46 23.71 -45.81 9.24
N GLN A 47 24.32 -45.16 10.23
CA GLN A 47 23.72 -43.99 10.86
C GLN A 47 23.68 -42.87 9.81
N ALA A 48 22.50 -42.62 9.25
CA ALA A 48 22.28 -41.48 8.38
C ALA A 48 22.55 -40.20 9.17
N LEU A 49 23.62 -39.50 8.82
CA LEU A 49 23.98 -38.21 9.39
C LEU A 49 22.83 -37.22 9.12
N ARG A 50 22.09 -36.87 10.17
CA ARG A 50 21.13 -35.77 10.14
C ARG A 50 21.90 -34.47 9.97
N VAL A 51 22.01 -33.99 8.73
CA VAL A 51 22.50 -32.64 8.45
C VAL A 51 21.43 -31.66 8.92
N LYS A 52 21.64 -31.09 10.10
CA LYS A 52 20.81 -30.00 10.63
C LYS A 52 21.30 -28.73 9.94
N VAL A 53 20.63 -28.32 8.86
CA VAL A 53 20.87 -27.02 8.22
C VAL A 53 20.47 -25.94 9.23
N MET A 54 21.42 -25.44 10.00
CA MET A 54 21.25 -24.26 10.83
C MET A 54 21.57 -23.05 9.95
N ALA A 55 20.55 -22.26 9.63
CA ALA A 55 20.76 -20.91 9.15
C ALA A 55 21.32 -20.08 10.32
N VAL A 56 22.64 -20.00 10.40
CA VAL A 56 23.33 -19.14 11.37
C VAL A 56 23.21 -17.70 10.86
N ARG A 57 22.29 -16.91 11.43
CA ARG A 57 22.31 -15.45 11.25
C ARG A 57 23.50 -14.95 12.06
N ALA A 58 24.53 -14.48 11.36
CA ALA A 58 25.81 -14.11 11.96
C ALA A 58 25.65 -12.95 12.96
N GLY A 59 26.16 -13.20 14.17
CA GLY A 59 26.67 -12.27 15.20
C GLY A 59 26.24 -10.79 15.20
N ALA A 60 25.64 -10.41 16.33
CA ALA A 60 25.25 -9.07 16.76
C ALA A 60 24.05 -8.46 16.02
N GLU A 61 22.95 -8.26 16.74
CA GLU A 61 21.81 -7.47 16.27
C GLU A 61 22.24 -6.01 16.13
N LYS A 62 22.88 -5.70 15.00
CA LYS A 62 23.09 -4.32 14.57
C LYS A 62 21.71 -3.77 14.25
N TYR A 63 21.40 -2.58 14.78
CA TYR A 63 20.18 -1.86 14.47
C TYR A 63 20.08 -1.70 12.95
N GLN A 64 19.13 -2.43 12.36
CA GLN A 64 18.92 -2.48 10.92
C GLN A 64 17.65 -1.70 10.61
N VAL A 65 17.81 -0.64 9.84
CA VAL A 65 16.72 0.30 9.51
C VAL A 65 15.84 -0.22 8.35
N ILE A 66 16.33 -1.20 7.59
CA ILE A 66 15.65 -1.76 6.44
C ILE A 66 15.16 -3.16 6.78
N GLU A 67 13.84 -3.33 6.81
CA GLU A 67 13.18 -4.58 7.15
C GLU A 67 12.40 -5.13 5.93
N PRO A 68 12.17 -6.45 5.85
CA PRO A 68 11.29 -7.01 4.82
C PRO A 68 9.85 -6.50 5.01
N LEU A 69 9.11 -6.34 3.91
CA LEU A 69 7.74 -5.81 3.93
C LEU A 69 6.84 -6.61 4.88
N ASN A 70 6.29 -5.95 5.90
CA ASN A 70 5.43 -6.55 6.92
C ASN A 70 6.03 -7.81 7.58
N GLY A 71 7.36 -7.90 7.65
CA GLY A 71 8.08 -9.06 8.19
C GLY A 71 8.16 -10.28 7.27
N ASP A 72 7.61 -10.23 6.05
CA ASP A 72 7.66 -11.33 5.08
C ASP A 72 8.72 -11.10 3.99
N PRO A 73 9.84 -11.85 3.99
CA PRO A 73 10.93 -11.68 3.04
C PRO A 73 10.63 -12.23 1.63
N PHE A 74 9.48 -12.87 1.41
CA PHE A 74 9.10 -13.44 0.11
C PHE A 74 8.23 -12.51 -0.72
N ILE A 75 7.79 -11.38 -0.15
CA ILE A 75 7.05 -10.34 -0.86
C ILE A 75 8.04 -9.30 -1.39
N GLY A 76 7.91 -8.93 -2.67
CA GLY A 76 8.78 -7.95 -3.32
C GLY A 76 8.56 -6.52 -2.81
N GLY A 77 9.12 -6.20 -1.63
CA GLY A 77 9.11 -4.85 -1.04
C GLY A 77 9.96 -4.77 0.24
N PHE A 78 10.43 -3.56 0.57
CA PHE A 78 11.20 -3.29 1.79
C PHE A 78 10.58 -2.15 2.60
N GLU A 79 10.57 -2.31 3.91
CA GLU A 79 10.29 -1.22 4.85
C GLU A 79 11.57 -0.40 5.03
N THR A 80 11.51 0.82 4.56
CA THR A 80 12.58 1.80 4.63
C THR A 80 12.04 3.07 5.28
N PRO A 81 12.88 4.00 5.74
CA PRO A 81 12.42 5.28 6.26
C PRO A 81 11.63 6.11 5.24
N VAL A 82 11.75 5.80 3.95
CA VAL A 82 10.99 6.45 2.88
C VAL A 82 9.62 5.78 2.68
N THR A 83 9.53 4.45 2.83
CA THR A 83 8.29 3.69 2.59
C THR A 83 7.42 3.55 3.83
N SER A 84 8.02 3.36 5.01
CA SER A 84 7.33 3.01 6.26
C SER A 84 7.63 3.97 7.42
N SER A 85 7.84 5.26 7.13
CA SER A 85 7.94 6.29 8.18
C SER A 85 6.56 6.74 8.68
N PRO A 86 6.37 6.96 9.99
CA PRO A 86 5.09 7.45 10.55
C PRO A 86 4.58 8.73 9.89
N LEU A 87 5.47 9.65 9.53
CA LEU A 87 5.12 10.93 8.90
C LEU A 87 4.60 10.71 7.47
N ILE A 88 5.30 9.87 6.70
CA ILE A 88 4.95 9.61 5.29
C ILE A 88 3.67 8.76 5.23
N ALA A 89 3.55 7.75 6.08
CA ALA A 89 2.35 6.94 6.19
C ALA A 89 1.14 7.81 6.57
N TRP A 90 1.29 8.75 7.51
CA TRP A 90 0.24 9.70 7.86
C TRP A 90 -0.12 10.62 6.68
N TYR A 91 0.88 11.20 6.02
CA TYR A 91 0.65 12.10 4.88
C TYR A 91 -0.07 11.40 3.73
N LEU A 92 0.41 10.22 3.31
CA LEU A 92 -0.20 9.45 2.22
C LEU A 92 -1.60 8.95 2.58
N SER A 93 -1.84 8.55 3.83
CA SER A 93 -3.17 8.08 4.26
C SER A 93 -4.23 9.18 4.23
N ASN A 94 -3.83 10.44 4.38
CA ASN A 94 -4.74 11.58 4.34
C ASN A 94 -4.97 12.12 2.92
N LEU A 95 -4.12 11.77 1.96
CA LEU A 95 -4.28 12.16 0.56
C LEU A 95 -5.59 11.60 -0.03
N PRO A 96 -6.29 12.36 -0.88
CA PRO A 96 -7.53 11.90 -1.51
C PRO A 96 -7.35 10.58 -2.28
N ALA A 97 -6.16 10.30 -2.83
CA ALA A 97 -5.87 9.06 -3.54
C ALA A 97 -6.06 7.80 -2.67
N TYR A 98 -5.63 7.84 -1.39
CA TYR A 98 -5.67 6.67 -0.49
C TYR A 98 -6.84 6.71 0.50
N ARG A 99 -7.72 7.71 0.39
CA ARG A 99 -8.89 7.88 1.27
C ARG A 99 -10.06 6.97 0.89
N THR A 100 -9.86 5.65 0.96
CA THR A 100 -10.78 4.61 0.48
C THR A 100 -12.22 4.66 1.01
N ALA A 101 -12.46 5.33 2.15
CA ALA A 101 -13.78 5.40 2.79
C ALA A 101 -14.68 6.53 2.25
N VAL A 102 -14.12 7.47 1.47
CA VAL A 102 -14.86 8.62 0.94
C VAL A 102 -15.31 8.37 -0.49
N ALA A 103 -16.43 8.98 -0.89
CA ALA A 103 -16.93 8.88 -2.25
C ALA A 103 -15.86 9.29 -3.29
N PRO A 104 -15.67 8.51 -4.38
CA PRO A 104 -14.68 8.79 -5.41
C PRO A 104 -14.84 10.18 -6.07
N LEU A 105 -16.06 10.71 -6.13
CA LEU A 105 -16.35 12.03 -6.67
C LEU A 105 -15.60 13.15 -5.93
N LEU A 106 -15.66 13.17 -4.59
CA LEU A 106 -15.00 14.22 -3.81
C LEU A 106 -13.48 14.13 -3.93
N ARG A 107 -12.95 12.90 -4.01
CA ARG A 107 -11.52 12.68 -4.27
C ARG A 107 -11.13 13.24 -5.63
N GLY A 108 -11.95 12.98 -6.66
CA GLY A 108 -11.76 13.53 -8.00
C GLY A 108 -11.73 15.06 -7.98
N VAL A 109 -12.65 15.71 -7.25
CA VAL A 109 -12.68 17.17 -7.13
C VAL A 109 -11.44 17.72 -6.45
N GLU A 110 -11.01 17.15 -5.32
CA GLU A 110 -9.82 17.61 -4.59
C GLU A 110 -8.55 17.48 -5.44
N ILE A 111 -8.39 16.33 -6.11
CA ILE A 111 -7.25 16.08 -6.98
C ILE A 111 -7.31 16.98 -8.23
N GLY A 112 -8.48 17.08 -8.87
CA GLY A 112 -8.68 17.92 -10.04
C GLY A 112 -8.39 19.39 -9.73
N LEU A 113 -8.86 19.90 -8.59
CA LEU A 113 -8.62 21.28 -8.17
C LEU A 113 -7.13 21.56 -7.95
N ALA A 114 -6.42 20.66 -7.26
CA ALA A 114 -4.98 20.80 -7.06
C ALA A 114 -4.20 20.80 -8.37
N HIS A 115 -4.51 19.89 -9.30
CA HIS A 115 -3.81 19.80 -10.58
C HIS A 115 -4.20 20.93 -11.54
N GLY A 116 -5.47 21.32 -11.58
CA GLY A 116 -5.95 22.45 -12.37
C GLY A 116 -5.28 23.75 -11.94
N TYR A 117 -5.15 23.98 -10.63
CA TYR A 117 -4.44 25.14 -10.08
C TYR A 117 -2.94 25.11 -10.44
N LEU A 118 -2.29 23.94 -10.29
CA LEU A 118 -0.87 23.77 -10.59
C LEU A 118 -0.53 24.06 -12.06
N LEU A 119 -1.35 23.56 -12.99
CA LEU A 119 -1.06 23.60 -14.43
C LEU A 119 -1.08 25.02 -15.01
N VAL A 120 -1.83 25.96 -14.43
CA VAL A 120 -1.89 27.34 -14.94
C VAL A 120 -0.54 28.05 -14.87
N GLY A 121 0.25 27.81 -13.82
CA GLY A 121 1.56 28.43 -13.63
C GLY A 121 2.52 28.28 -14.83
N PRO A 122 2.89 27.05 -15.23
CA PRO A 122 3.81 26.84 -16.35
C PRO A 122 3.24 27.32 -17.69
N PHE A 123 1.93 27.19 -17.95
CA PHE A 123 1.35 27.66 -19.22
C PHE A 123 1.33 29.18 -19.34
N VAL A 124 1.12 29.92 -18.24
CA VAL A 124 1.14 31.38 -18.23
C VAL A 124 2.58 31.92 -18.30
N LEU A 125 3.52 31.30 -17.59
CA LEU A 125 4.91 31.77 -17.49
C LEU A 125 5.81 31.32 -18.65
N ALA A 126 5.74 30.03 -19.00
CA ALA A 126 6.58 29.41 -20.02
C ALA A 126 5.83 29.16 -21.34
N GLY A 127 4.59 29.63 -21.47
CA GLY A 127 3.82 29.52 -22.70
C GLY A 127 4.38 30.35 -23.86
N PRO A 128 3.98 30.03 -25.11
CA PRO A 128 4.46 30.73 -26.31
C PRO A 128 4.06 32.22 -26.33
N LEU A 129 2.91 32.55 -25.73
CA LEU A 129 2.36 33.91 -25.65
C LEU A 129 2.75 34.64 -24.35
N ARG A 130 3.79 34.19 -23.66
CA ARG A 130 4.22 34.76 -22.38
C ARG A 130 4.54 36.26 -22.40
N ASN A 131 5.00 36.79 -23.55
CA ASN A 131 5.40 38.20 -23.67
C ASN A 131 4.27 39.11 -24.17
N SER A 132 3.07 38.56 -24.42
CA SER A 132 1.94 39.35 -24.90
C SER A 132 1.02 39.78 -23.76
N ALA A 133 0.22 40.82 -24.00
CA ALA A 133 -0.82 41.26 -23.07
C ALA A 133 -1.89 40.19 -22.79
N VAL A 134 -1.97 39.16 -23.64
CA VAL A 134 -2.98 38.09 -23.61
C VAL A 134 -2.48 36.80 -22.95
N ARG A 135 -1.31 36.84 -22.27
CA ARG A 135 -0.69 35.63 -21.68
C ARG A 135 -1.59 34.87 -20.72
N GLY A 136 -2.46 35.60 -20.01
CA GLY A 136 -3.35 35.06 -18.98
C GLY A 136 -4.41 34.17 -19.55
N GLU A 137 -5.19 34.74 -20.47
CA GLU A 137 -6.27 34.05 -21.16
C GLU A 137 -5.74 32.85 -21.96
N ALA A 138 -4.63 33.05 -22.68
CA ALA A 138 -3.99 31.98 -23.45
C ALA A 138 -3.47 30.84 -22.55
N GLY A 139 -2.84 31.17 -21.42
CA GLY A 139 -2.31 30.19 -20.47
C GLY A 139 -3.42 29.41 -19.76
N SER A 140 -4.50 30.08 -19.34
CA SER A 140 -5.66 29.42 -18.73
C SER A 140 -6.42 28.54 -19.72
N LEU A 141 -6.56 28.97 -20.98
CA LEU A 141 -7.21 28.18 -22.02
C LEU A 141 -6.40 26.91 -22.34
N ALA A 142 -5.07 27.04 -22.45
CA ALA A 142 -4.19 25.90 -22.65
C ALA A 142 -4.25 24.90 -21.48
N ALA A 143 -4.26 25.39 -20.24
CA ALA A 143 -4.41 24.56 -19.05
C ALA A 143 -5.77 23.83 -19.03
N ALA A 144 -6.88 24.52 -19.35
CA ALA A 144 -8.20 23.91 -19.44
C ALA A 144 -8.27 22.84 -20.55
N GLY A 145 -7.61 23.08 -21.69
CA GLY A 145 -7.44 22.09 -22.75
C GLY A 145 -6.72 20.83 -22.26
N LEU A 146 -5.60 21.00 -21.54
CA LEU A 146 -4.85 19.87 -20.98
C LEU A 146 -5.67 19.07 -19.96
N VAL A 147 -6.42 19.74 -19.07
CA VAL A 147 -7.34 19.09 -18.12
C VAL A 147 -8.39 18.25 -18.86
N THR A 148 -8.92 18.76 -19.98
CA THR A 148 -9.91 18.06 -20.81
C THR A 148 -9.30 16.81 -21.46
N ILE A 149 -8.07 16.91 -21.99
CA ILE A 149 -7.34 15.76 -22.55
C ILE A 149 -7.09 14.70 -21.46
N LEU A 150 -6.61 15.10 -20.29
CA LEU A 150 -6.40 14.20 -19.15
C LEU A 150 -7.69 13.52 -18.71
N THR A 151 -8.81 14.24 -18.73
CA THR A 151 -10.13 13.68 -18.44
C THR A 151 -10.49 12.58 -19.44
N MET A 152 -10.26 12.80 -20.74
CA MET A 152 -10.47 11.74 -21.75
C MET A 152 -9.56 10.53 -21.51
N CYS A 153 -8.28 10.75 -21.17
CA CYS A 153 -7.36 9.66 -20.84
C CYS A 153 -7.87 8.83 -19.66
N LEU A 154 -8.35 9.49 -18.59
CA LEU A 154 -8.93 8.80 -17.44
C LEU A 154 -10.21 8.06 -17.79
N THR A 155 -11.06 8.60 -18.65
CA THR A 155 -12.28 7.93 -19.11
C THR A 155 -11.95 6.67 -19.92
N ILE A 156 -11.00 6.76 -20.86
CA ILE A 156 -10.54 5.59 -21.64
C ILE A 156 -9.94 4.53 -20.71
N TYR A 157 -9.15 4.94 -19.71
CA TYR A 157 -8.63 4.01 -18.70
C TYR A 157 -9.75 3.32 -17.92
N GLY A 158 -10.81 4.05 -17.55
CA GLY A 158 -11.97 3.49 -16.87
C GLY A 158 -12.66 2.40 -17.67
N ILE A 159 -12.90 2.68 -18.95
CA ILE A 159 -13.54 1.75 -19.91
C ILE A 159 -12.65 0.51 -20.15
N ALA A 160 -11.33 0.69 -20.26
CA ALA A 160 -10.41 -0.42 -20.51
C ALA A 160 -10.15 -1.30 -19.28
N SER A 161 -10.20 -0.72 -18.06
CA SER A 161 -9.76 -1.39 -16.83
C SER A 161 -10.90 -2.02 -16.02
N PHE A 162 -12.11 -1.47 -16.11
CA PHE A 162 -13.26 -1.90 -15.31
C PHE A 162 -14.41 -2.34 -16.20
N LYS A 163 -14.94 -3.54 -15.93
CA LYS A 163 -16.18 -4.04 -16.53
C LYS A 163 -17.35 -3.75 -15.59
N GLU A 164 -18.52 -3.49 -16.15
CA GLU A 164 -19.75 -3.31 -15.37
C GLU A 164 -20.07 -4.61 -14.61
N GLY A 165 -20.27 -4.50 -13.30
CA GLY A 165 -20.59 -5.63 -12.42
C GLY A 165 -19.40 -6.36 -11.80
N GLU A 166 -18.15 -5.99 -12.09
CA GLU A 166 -16.98 -6.54 -11.38
C GLU A 166 -16.86 -5.94 -9.96
N ALA A 167 -16.61 -6.81 -8.98
CA ALA A 167 -16.28 -6.39 -7.62
C ALA A 167 -14.96 -5.59 -7.61
N SER A 168 -14.83 -4.66 -6.66
CA SER A 168 -13.66 -3.78 -6.56
C SER A 168 -12.35 -4.57 -6.52
N LYS A 169 -11.42 -4.23 -7.42
CA LYS A 169 -10.07 -4.84 -7.52
C LYS A 169 -9.11 -4.38 -6.41
N ALA A 170 -9.57 -3.50 -5.51
CA ALA A 170 -8.74 -2.97 -4.44
C ALA A 170 -8.48 -4.01 -3.35
N PRO A 171 -7.29 -3.97 -2.71
CA PRO A 171 -7.00 -4.86 -1.59
C PRO A 171 -7.97 -4.60 -0.43
N SER A 172 -8.69 -5.65 -0.03
CA SER A 172 -9.62 -5.64 1.11
C SER A 172 -8.92 -5.89 2.45
N LEU A 173 -7.59 -5.98 2.48
CA LEU A 173 -6.81 -6.22 3.70
C LEU A 173 -5.93 -5.02 4.02
N THR A 174 -5.95 -4.61 5.27
CA THR A 174 -4.95 -3.67 5.81
C THR A 174 -3.63 -4.40 6.10
N LEU A 175 -2.52 -3.66 6.22
CA LEU A 175 -1.21 -4.21 6.64
C LEU A 175 -1.30 -4.98 7.97
N THR A 176 -2.21 -4.58 8.87
CA THR A 176 -2.49 -5.28 10.13
C THR A 176 -3.36 -6.54 10.00
N GLY A 177 -3.71 -6.97 8.78
CA GLY A 177 -4.56 -8.13 8.51
C GLY A 177 -6.07 -7.90 8.73
N ARG A 178 -6.50 -6.70 9.11
CA ARG A 178 -7.92 -6.36 9.26
C ARG A 178 -8.59 -6.28 7.89
N GLN A 179 -9.76 -6.92 7.78
CA GLN A 179 -10.67 -6.76 6.64
C GLN A 179 -11.16 -5.31 6.55
N LYS A 180 -11.10 -4.75 5.35
CA LYS A 180 -11.43 -3.38 4.99
C LYS A 180 -12.34 -3.42 3.77
N GLU A 181 -13.33 -2.53 3.75
CA GLU A 181 -14.18 -2.35 2.57
C GLU A 181 -13.29 -2.02 1.37
N ALA A 182 -13.43 -2.81 0.30
CA ALA A 182 -12.66 -2.63 -0.93
C ALA A 182 -12.96 -1.23 -1.50
N ASP A 183 -11.94 -0.54 -2.00
CA ASP A 183 -12.08 0.84 -2.45
C ASP A 183 -13.12 0.94 -3.59
N LYS A 184 -14.16 1.74 -3.37
CA LYS A 184 -15.23 2.01 -4.34
C LYS A 184 -14.69 2.62 -5.63
N LEU A 185 -13.51 3.24 -5.59
CA LEU A 185 -12.84 3.82 -6.75
C LEU A 185 -12.45 2.80 -7.82
N GLN A 186 -12.17 1.55 -7.45
CA GLN A 186 -11.77 0.47 -8.38
C GLN A 186 -13.00 -0.28 -8.94
N THR A 187 -14.08 0.46 -9.23
CA THR A 187 -15.30 -0.02 -9.89
C THR A 187 -15.61 0.89 -11.07
N ALA A 188 -16.35 0.40 -12.07
CA ALA A 188 -16.70 1.20 -13.25
C ALA A 188 -17.46 2.49 -12.88
N GLU A 189 -18.46 2.38 -12.00
CA GLU A 189 -19.27 3.51 -11.52
C GLU A 189 -18.46 4.48 -10.66
N GLY A 190 -17.62 3.95 -9.77
CA GLY A 190 -16.74 4.75 -8.93
C GLY A 190 -15.68 5.51 -9.72
N TRP A 191 -15.11 4.89 -10.76
CA TRP A 191 -14.15 5.53 -11.64
C TRP A 191 -14.81 6.62 -12.50
N ALA A 192 -16.01 6.38 -13.03
CA ALA A 192 -16.76 7.40 -13.77
C ALA A 192 -17.11 8.62 -12.88
N SER A 193 -17.50 8.37 -11.63
CA SER A 193 -17.75 9.45 -10.65
C SER A 193 -16.47 10.22 -10.32
N PHE A 194 -15.33 9.52 -10.26
CA PHE A 194 -14.01 10.13 -10.07
C PHE A 194 -13.59 11.00 -11.25
N THR A 195 -13.75 10.54 -12.50
CA THR A 195 -13.39 11.34 -13.69
C THR A 195 -14.27 12.58 -13.83
N GLY A 196 -15.57 12.47 -13.51
CA GLY A 196 -16.47 13.62 -13.43
C GLY A 196 -16.02 14.64 -12.37
N GLY A 197 -15.63 14.16 -11.19
CA GLY A 197 -15.05 15.00 -10.13
C GLY A 197 -13.74 15.68 -10.57
N TRP A 198 -12.83 14.94 -11.22
CA TRP A 198 -11.57 15.47 -11.75
C TRP A 198 -11.81 16.59 -12.77
N PHE A 199 -12.76 16.40 -13.70
CA PHE A 199 -13.07 17.41 -14.72
C PHE A 199 -13.61 18.70 -14.10
N PHE A 200 -14.61 18.58 -13.22
CA PHE A 200 -15.19 19.73 -12.52
C PHE A 200 -14.16 20.43 -11.62
N GLY A 201 -13.39 19.66 -10.85
CA GLY A 201 -12.31 20.17 -10.01
C GLY A 201 -11.21 20.85 -10.83
N GLY A 202 -10.82 20.25 -11.96
CA GLY A 202 -9.78 20.77 -12.83
C GLY A 202 -10.14 22.11 -13.47
N LEU A 203 -11.33 22.24 -14.05
CA LEU A 203 -11.78 23.50 -14.63
C LEU A 203 -11.99 24.58 -13.57
N SER A 204 -12.53 24.23 -12.40
CA SER A 204 -12.67 25.18 -11.29
C SER A 204 -11.31 25.62 -10.72
N GLY A 205 -10.32 24.72 -10.65
CA GLY A 205 -8.95 25.04 -10.25
C GLY A 205 -8.25 25.99 -11.22
N VAL A 206 -8.44 25.80 -12.53
CA VAL A 206 -7.93 26.70 -13.57
C VAL A 206 -8.59 28.09 -13.47
N ALA A 207 -9.91 28.13 -13.30
CA ALA A 207 -10.65 29.38 -13.13
C ALA A 207 -10.20 30.13 -11.86
N TRP A 208 -9.96 29.42 -10.76
CA TRP A 208 -9.47 30.00 -9.52
C TRP A 208 -8.06 30.55 -9.64
N ALA A 209 -7.16 29.84 -10.30
CA ALA A 209 -5.80 30.34 -10.58
C ALA A 209 -5.84 31.62 -11.44
N TYR A 210 -6.67 31.65 -12.48
CA TYR A 210 -6.88 32.86 -13.30
C TYR A 210 -7.41 34.03 -12.46
N PHE A 211 -8.40 33.79 -11.61
CA PHE A 211 -8.97 34.80 -10.73
C PHE A 211 -7.93 35.39 -9.76
N LEU A 212 -7.09 34.55 -9.14
CA LEU A 212 -6.03 35.01 -8.23
C LEU A 212 -4.94 35.84 -8.93
N LEU A 213 -4.60 35.49 -10.17
CA LEU A 213 -3.56 36.18 -10.93
C LEU A 213 -4.04 37.51 -11.50
N TYR A 214 -5.27 37.58 -12.00
CA TYR A 214 -5.74 38.73 -12.78
C TYR A 214 -6.76 39.63 -12.06
N VAL A 215 -7.52 39.11 -11.10
CA VAL A 215 -8.52 39.91 -10.37
C VAL A 215 -7.95 40.43 -9.05
N ILE A 216 -7.36 39.56 -8.23
CA ILE A 216 -6.83 39.96 -6.92
C ILE A 216 -5.44 40.60 -7.03
N ASN A 217 -4.72 40.39 -8.15
CA ASN A 217 -3.42 41.03 -8.47
C ASN A 217 -2.43 40.97 -7.28
N LEU A 218 -2.36 39.81 -6.63
CA LEU A 218 -1.42 39.56 -5.55
C LEU A 218 0.02 39.74 -6.06
N PRO A 219 0.98 40.09 -5.17
CA PRO A 219 2.38 40.29 -5.54
C PRO A 219 3.08 38.95 -5.80
N TYR A 220 2.63 38.23 -6.82
CA TYR A 220 3.25 37.02 -7.30
C TYR A 220 4.32 37.35 -8.36
N PRO A 221 5.39 36.55 -8.47
CA PRO A 221 6.45 36.71 -9.47
C PRO A 221 5.96 36.25 -10.85
N VAL A 222 4.89 36.87 -11.34
CA VAL A 222 4.25 36.60 -12.64
C VAL A 222 4.16 37.86 -13.50
N LYS A 223 4.52 39.02 -12.92
CA LYS A 223 4.73 40.30 -13.60
C LYS A 223 6.06 40.31 -14.34
#